data_AF-N9PK47-F1
#
_entry.id   AF-N9PK47-F1
#
_cell.length_a   1.000
_cell.length_b   1.000
_cell.length_c   1.000
_cell.angle_alpha   90.00
_cell.angle_beta   90.00
_cell.angle_gamma   90.00
#
_symmetry.space_group_name_H-M   'P 1'
#
loop_
_entity.id
_entity.type
_entity.pdbx_description
1 polymer ?
#
loop_
_entity_poly.entity_id
_entity_poly.type
_entity_poly.pdbx_seq_one_letter_code
_entity_poly.pdbx_strand_id
1 'polypeptide(L)'
;MNMKLLTVALLSSSLLLTACNDDDDNSSFVPKPDIPENNIKNPVVGIPVAYTKTDFSAVAAESSVMTYKMLGQDGKETMATSLLFVPGGPTPAGGWKIVAWAHGTTGVADQCAPSRNATNPAIQSMISQFLAAGYVVVAPDYEGLGEPSGRELHPFLNVKSEAYSITDAVVAARYYLAGQGKLLSRQWMTVGHSQGGQAALGAAQYQSRAKLDYKGTVAVAPASNLDLILTLGELSVTGKPAAVQIPVYANLDTFTALITAGLRNSNPDLTYSQIFKNPTAEIAQKYAETACSGDLANAFGASMTQYNVTNGSLNGYGRTQGNFLNLPVVKNFTTKDGQPLTVKVSTPIIIYQGTNDTTVPRLATNTLVNSAQQKGTSIQYITDDGNAVKWDHNTAYGANIGNIVDDVKAAMPANN
;
A
#
# COMPACT_ATOMS: atom_id res chain seq x y z
N MET A 1 -4.75 77.01 0.45
CA MET A 1 -5.52 75.86 -0.08
C MET A 1 -4.57 74.66 -0.09
N ASN A 2 -4.47 73.93 1.02
CA ASN A 2 -5.29 72.78 1.43
C ASN A 2 -5.03 71.49 0.65
N MET A 3 -4.75 70.44 1.44
CA MET A 3 -4.84 68.99 1.19
C MET A 3 -3.62 68.28 0.62
N LYS A 4 -3.22 67.08 1.08
CA LYS A 4 -3.55 66.24 2.26
C LYS A 4 -2.62 65.03 2.12
N LEU A 5 -1.94 64.63 3.19
CA LEU A 5 -1.61 63.23 3.44
C LEU A 5 -2.07 62.97 4.87
N LEU A 6 -2.89 61.93 5.09
CA LEU A 6 -2.55 60.78 5.93
C LEU A 6 -3.81 59.99 6.35
N THR A 7 -3.64 58.66 6.35
CA THR A 7 -4.29 57.63 7.19
C THR A 7 -5.79 57.34 7.00
N VAL A 8 -6.07 56.11 6.56
CA VAL A 8 -7.31 55.40 6.88
C VAL A 8 -6.93 54.14 7.66
N ALA A 9 -7.43 54.06 8.89
CA ALA A 9 -7.32 52.92 9.78
C ALA A 9 -8.34 51.84 9.37
N LEU A 10 -7.90 50.59 9.33
CA LEU A 10 -8.76 49.41 9.15
C LEU A 10 -9.36 49.02 10.51
N LEU A 11 -10.67 49.19 10.66
CA LEU A 11 -11.44 48.74 11.82
C LEU A 11 -11.84 47.27 11.65
N SER A 12 -11.43 46.49 12.64
CA SER A 12 -11.79 45.12 12.93
C SER A 12 -13.29 44.97 13.21
N SER A 13 -13.92 43.93 12.66
CA SER A 13 -15.30 43.53 12.99
C SER A 13 -15.31 42.07 13.44
N SER A 14 -15.22 41.86 14.75
CA SER A 14 -15.51 40.59 15.41
C SER A 14 -16.96 40.62 15.91
N LEU A 15 -17.85 39.88 15.26
CA LEU A 15 -19.20 39.63 15.74
C LEU A 15 -19.14 38.62 16.89
N LEU A 16 -19.46 39.07 18.10
CA LEU A 16 -19.81 38.23 19.24
C LEU A 16 -21.34 38.22 19.35
N LEU A 17 -21.96 37.08 19.08
CA LEU A 17 -23.36 36.83 19.43
C LEU A 17 -23.39 36.28 20.86
N THR A 18 -23.87 37.07 21.81
CA THR A 18 -24.25 36.61 23.15
C THR A 18 -25.73 36.22 23.13
N ALA A 19 -26.03 34.96 23.41
CA ALA A 19 -27.36 34.53 23.81
C ALA A 19 -27.23 33.75 25.12
N CYS A 20 -27.84 34.25 26.19
CA CYS A 20 -28.08 33.52 27.43
C CYS A 20 -29.49 32.93 27.35
N ASN A 21 -29.65 31.62 27.52
CA ASN A 21 -30.79 31.03 28.24
C ASN A 21 -30.57 29.52 28.50
N ASP A 22 -30.69 29.13 29.78
CA ASP A 22 -30.95 27.82 30.40
C ASP A 22 -31.11 26.57 29.50
N ASP A 23 -30.28 25.56 29.73
CA ASP A 23 -30.69 24.28 30.34
C ASP A 23 -29.46 23.33 30.45
N ASP A 24 -29.38 22.61 31.56
CA ASP A 24 -28.31 21.66 31.92
C ASP A 24 -28.22 20.48 30.94
N ASP A 25 -27.47 20.63 29.84
CA ASP A 25 -26.92 19.51 29.08
C ASP A 25 -25.43 19.75 28.86
N ASN A 26 -24.61 19.26 29.79
CA ASN A 26 -23.16 19.26 29.66
C ASN A 26 -22.73 18.19 28.63
N SER A 27 -23.13 18.36 27.37
CA SER A 27 -22.59 17.59 26.25
C SER A 27 -21.18 18.11 26.00
N SER A 28 -20.20 17.51 26.68
CA SER A 28 -18.81 17.74 26.33
C SER A 28 -18.59 17.24 24.90
N PHE A 29 -18.47 18.16 23.96
CA PHE A 29 -18.07 17.84 22.60
C PHE A 29 -16.62 17.40 22.64
N VAL A 30 -16.39 16.08 22.62
CA VAL A 30 -15.07 15.50 22.35
C VAL A 30 -14.92 15.49 20.83
N PRO A 31 -14.01 16.28 20.24
CA PRO A 31 -13.77 16.23 18.80
C PRO A 31 -13.39 14.81 18.40
N LYS A 32 -14.03 14.28 17.35
CA LYS A 32 -13.63 12.99 16.78
C LYS A 32 -12.21 13.14 16.21
N PRO A 33 -11.33 12.15 16.37
CA PRO A 33 -10.01 12.20 15.76
C PRO A 33 -10.13 12.22 14.23
N ASP A 34 -9.24 12.95 13.56
CA ASP A 34 -9.18 13.04 12.09
C ASP A 34 -9.00 11.66 11.43
N ILE A 35 -8.32 10.75 12.14
CA ILE A 35 -8.20 9.34 11.76
C ILE A 35 -9.16 8.54 12.63
N PRO A 36 -10.16 7.85 12.03
CA PRO A 36 -11.10 7.04 12.79
C PRO A 36 -10.38 5.88 13.47
N GLU A 37 -10.59 5.74 14.78
CA GLU A 37 -10.15 4.58 15.55
C GLU A 37 -10.84 3.30 15.07
N ASN A 38 -10.14 2.16 15.15
CA ASN A 38 -10.78 0.86 14.98
C ASN A 38 -11.59 0.52 16.25
N ASN A 39 -12.91 0.54 16.10
CA ASN A 39 -13.89 0.18 17.14
C ASN A 39 -14.76 -1.02 16.73
N ILE A 40 -14.29 -1.84 15.79
CA ILE A 40 -15.02 -2.99 15.26
C ILE A 40 -15.16 -4.06 16.35
N LYS A 41 -16.40 -4.48 16.61
CA LYS A 41 -16.71 -5.55 17.57
C LYS A 41 -16.62 -6.90 16.88
N ASN A 42 -16.01 -7.87 17.56
CA ASN A 42 -15.77 -9.22 17.04
C ASN A 42 -15.11 -9.15 15.65
N PRO A 43 -13.87 -8.62 15.57
CA PRO A 43 -13.24 -8.27 14.30
C PRO A 43 -12.88 -9.49 13.44
N VAL A 44 -12.99 -10.71 13.96
CA VAL A 44 -12.68 -11.96 13.25
C VAL A 44 -13.97 -12.62 12.81
N VAL A 45 -14.04 -13.04 11.55
CA VAL A 45 -15.21 -13.69 10.96
C VAL A 45 -14.95 -15.18 10.85
N GLY A 46 -15.77 -15.98 11.53
CA GLY A 46 -15.61 -17.44 11.55
C GLY A 46 -14.33 -17.90 12.25
N ILE A 47 -13.92 -19.12 11.94
CA ILE A 47 -12.68 -19.72 12.45
C ILE A 47 -11.62 -19.61 11.34
N PRO A 48 -10.43 -19.05 11.60
CA PRO A 48 -9.33 -19.06 10.65
C PRO A 48 -9.04 -20.47 10.13
N VAL A 49 -8.84 -20.59 8.82
CA VAL A 49 -8.59 -21.88 8.15
C VAL A 49 -7.10 -22.08 7.95
N ALA A 50 -6.63 -23.33 7.91
CA ALA A 50 -5.22 -23.60 7.68
C ALA A 50 -4.76 -23.08 6.31
N TYR A 51 -3.64 -22.36 6.27
CA TYR A 51 -2.97 -21.99 5.04
C TYR A 51 -2.06 -23.14 4.59
N THR A 52 -2.33 -23.71 3.41
CA THR A 52 -1.65 -24.91 2.92
C THR A 52 -0.90 -24.70 1.60
N LYS A 53 -0.81 -23.46 1.11
CA LYS A 53 -0.17 -23.16 -0.18
C LYS A 53 1.35 -23.09 -0.09
N THR A 54 1.91 -22.85 1.09
CA THR A 54 3.34 -22.86 1.36
C THR A 54 3.59 -23.34 2.77
N ASP A 55 4.60 -24.20 2.93
CA ASP A 55 4.92 -24.82 4.21
C ASP A 55 5.81 -23.90 5.06
N PHE A 56 5.35 -23.61 6.28
CA PHE A 56 6.08 -22.86 7.31
C PHE A 56 6.29 -23.70 8.59
N SER A 57 5.98 -25.00 8.59
CA SER A 57 5.94 -25.83 9.80
C SER A 57 7.30 -25.97 10.51
N ALA A 58 8.39 -25.66 9.81
CA ALA A 58 9.73 -25.64 10.40
C ALA A 58 9.91 -24.52 11.44
N VAL A 59 9.13 -23.44 11.37
CA VAL A 59 9.28 -22.23 12.20
C VAL A 59 7.95 -21.71 12.77
N ALA A 60 6.82 -22.09 12.20
CA ALA A 60 5.49 -21.69 12.63
C ALA A 60 4.77 -22.84 13.35
N ALA A 61 4.15 -22.55 14.50
CA ALA A 61 3.17 -23.43 15.13
C ALA A 61 1.77 -23.29 14.50
N GLU A 62 1.49 -22.17 13.84
CA GLU A 62 0.23 -21.92 13.14
C GLU A 62 0.48 -21.14 11.86
N SER A 63 -0.14 -21.57 10.77
CA SER A 63 -0.23 -20.84 9.50
C SER A 63 -1.69 -20.88 9.06
N SER A 64 -2.36 -19.73 9.10
CA SER A 64 -3.80 -19.65 8.86
C SER A 64 -4.18 -18.48 7.95
N VAL A 65 -5.33 -18.62 7.29
CA VAL A 65 -6.04 -17.53 6.62
C VAL A 65 -7.17 -17.09 7.55
N MET A 66 -7.07 -15.86 8.04
CA MET A 66 -8.04 -15.21 8.90
C MET A 66 -8.88 -14.25 8.07
N THR A 67 -10.20 -14.43 8.07
CA THR A 67 -11.14 -13.40 7.58
C THR A 67 -11.42 -12.43 8.72
N TYR A 68 -11.30 -11.14 8.45
CA TYR A 68 -11.51 -10.08 9.43
C TYR A 68 -12.34 -8.94 8.86
N LYS A 69 -12.94 -8.18 9.75
CA LYS A 69 -13.71 -6.98 9.44
C LYS A 69 -12.78 -5.77 9.45
N MET A 70 -12.98 -4.87 8.52
CA MET A 70 -12.29 -3.58 8.44
C MET A 70 -13.24 -2.47 8.00
N LEU A 71 -12.81 -1.22 8.16
CA LEU A 71 -13.50 -0.09 7.53
C LEU A 71 -13.02 0.04 6.08
N GLY A 72 -13.93 -0.13 5.12
CA GLY A 72 -13.67 0.00 3.71
C GLY A 72 -13.48 1.44 3.25
N GLN A 73 -13.00 1.63 2.03
CA GLN A 73 -12.77 2.97 1.46
C GLN A 73 -14.07 3.77 1.32
N ASP A 74 -15.20 3.07 1.15
CA ASP A 74 -16.54 3.66 1.04
C ASP A 74 -17.11 4.11 2.40
N GLY A 75 -16.36 3.90 3.49
CA GLY A 75 -16.73 4.27 4.85
C GLY A 75 -17.66 3.26 5.54
N LYS A 76 -17.89 2.08 4.96
CA LYS A 76 -18.69 1.01 5.57
C LYS A 76 -17.81 -0.13 6.08
N GLU A 77 -18.34 -0.94 6.98
CA GLU A 77 -17.66 -2.17 7.39
C GLU A 77 -17.66 -3.16 6.22
N THR A 78 -16.49 -3.67 5.86
CA THR A 78 -16.29 -4.74 4.86
C THR A 78 -15.44 -5.86 5.44
N MET A 79 -15.29 -6.96 4.70
CA MET A 79 -14.45 -8.10 5.06
C MET A 79 -13.19 -8.12 4.19
N ALA A 80 -12.08 -8.53 4.79
CA ALA A 80 -10.83 -8.82 4.09
C ALA A 80 -10.20 -10.08 4.69
N THR A 81 -9.23 -10.65 3.98
CA THR A 81 -8.47 -11.81 4.43
C THR A 81 -7.03 -11.44 4.76
N SER A 82 -6.44 -12.17 5.71
CA SER A 82 -5.05 -12.02 6.09
C SER A 82 -4.44 -13.38 6.38
N LEU A 83 -3.23 -13.59 5.89
CA LEU A 83 -2.36 -14.65 6.37
C LEU A 83 -1.87 -14.30 7.79
N LEU A 84 -1.96 -15.27 8.69
CA LEU A 84 -1.48 -15.18 10.06
C LEU A 84 -0.49 -16.32 10.31
N PHE A 85 0.74 -15.96 10.67
CA PHE A 85 1.78 -16.91 11.02
C PHE A 85 2.20 -16.71 12.47
N VAL A 86 2.08 -17.76 13.28
CA VAL A 86 2.44 -17.75 14.71
C VAL A 86 3.71 -18.57 14.89
N PRO A 87 4.77 -18.01 15.49
CA PRO A 87 6.03 -18.74 15.70
C PRO A 87 5.83 -19.93 16.65
N GLY A 88 6.71 -20.92 16.53
CA GLY A 88 6.78 -22.02 17.48
C GLY A 88 7.25 -21.59 18.88
N GLY A 89 7.09 -22.47 19.87
CA GLY A 89 7.56 -22.25 21.24
C GLY A 89 6.54 -21.57 22.17
N PRO A 90 6.92 -21.32 23.43
CA PRO A 90 6.03 -20.71 24.41
C PRO A 90 5.79 -19.23 24.13
N THR A 91 4.60 -18.74 24.48
CA THR A 91 4.27 -17.31 24.45
C THR A 91 5.21 -16.53 25.40
N PRO A 92 5.94 -15.50 24.94
CA PRO A 92 6.80 -14.70 25.80
C PRO A 92 6.05 -13.94 26.89
N ALA A 93 6.71 -13.64 28.01
CA ALA A 93 6.18 -12.80 29.09
C ALA A 93 6.03 -11.34 28.59
N GLY A 94 4.87 -11.00 28.02
CA GLY A 94 4.61 -9.74 27.31
C GLY A 94 4.03 -9.92 25.90
N GLY A 95 3.94 -11.17 25.44
CA GLY A 95 3.38 -11.58 24.16
C GLY A 95 4.33 -11.39 22.99
N TRP A 96 4.04 -12.06 21.88
CA TRP A 96 4.80 -11.88 20.64
C TRP A 96 4.60 -10.49 20.07
N LYS A 97 5.66 -9.87 19.57
CA LYS A 97 5.57 -8.62 18.80
C LYS A 97 5.13 -8.94 17.37
N ILE A 98 4.56 -7.95 16.70
CA ILE A 98 3.89 -8.16 15.41
C ILE A 98 4.67 -7.49 14.30
N VAL A 99 5.00 -8.24 13.25
CA VAL A 99 5.45 -7.68 11.98
C VAL A 99 4.31 -7.82 10.99
N ALA A 100 3.78 -6.68 10.54
CA ALA A 100 2.80 -6.66 9.46
C ALA A 100 3.54 -6.63 8.11
N TRP A 101 3.48 -7.72 7.37
CA TRP A 101 4.06 -7.79 6.03
C TRP A 101 3.02 -7.34 4.98
N ALA A 102 3.38 -6.29 4.24
CA ALA A 102 2.57 -5.70 3.18
C ALA A 102 3.12 -6.17 1.81
N HIS A 103 2.28 -6.87 1.05
CA HIS A 103 2.69 -7.49 -0.21
C HIS A 103 2.75 -6.49 -1.38
N GLY A 104 3.59 -6.78 -2.37
CA GLY A 104 3.61 -6.04 -3.64
C GLY A 104 2.46 -6.42 -4.58
N THR A 105 2.42 -5.81 -5.77
CA THR A 105 1.34 -5.96 -6.74
C THR A 105 1.09 -7.41 -7.18
N THR A 106 -0.08 -7.97 -6.85
CA THR A 106 -0.53 -9.29 -7.32
C THR A 106 -1.65 -9.21 -8.36
N GLY A 107 -2.44 -8.14 -8.38
CA GLY A 107 -3.64 -7.96 -9.20
C GLY A 107 -4.76 -7.31 -8.36
N VAL A 108 -5.98 -7.26 -8.90
CA VAL A 108 -7.18 -6.77 -8.17
C VAL A 108 -8.26 -7.84 -8.02
N ALA A 109 -8.09 -9.00 -8.66
CA ALA A 109 -9.03 -10.11 -8.55
C ALA A 109 -8.73 -10.97 -7.32
N ASP A 110 -9.76 -11.53 -6.69
CA ASP A 110 -9.61 -12.30 -5.46
C ASP A 110 -8.62 -13.47 -5.56
N GLN A 111 -8.59 -14.17 -6.71
CA GLN A 111 -7.66 -15.27 -6.89
C GLN A 111 -6.19 -14.84 -6.86
N CYS A 112 -5.90 -13.54 -6.91
CA CYS A 112 -4.55 -12.99 -6.86
C CYS A 112 -4.10 -12.67 -5.42
N ALA A 113 -5.00 -12.76 -4.44
CA ALA A 113 -4.66 -12.54 -3.04
C ALA A 113 -3.55 -13.50 -2.58
N PRO A 114 -2.54 -13.03 -1.81
CA PRO A 114 -1.54 -13.89 -1.21
C PRO A 114 -2.11 -15.10 -0.45
N SER A 115 -3.23 -14.94 0.26
CA SER A 115 -3.87 -16.03 0.99
C SER A 115 -4.34 -17.21 0.13
N ARG A 116 -4.53 -17.00 -1.17
CA ARG A 116 -4.97 -18.02 -2.13
C ARG A 116 -3.82 -18.65 -2.92
N ASN A 117 -2.62 -18.11 -2.79
CA ASN A 117 -1.46 -18.47 -3.62
C ASN A 117 -0.27 -18.95 -2.80
N ALA A 118 0.67 -19.63 -3.47
CA ALA A 118 1.95 -19.96 -2.85
C ALA A 118 2.78 -18.69 -2.64
N THR A 119 3.43 -18.59 -1.49
CA THR A 119 4.31 -17.49 -1.14
C THR A 119 5.62 -17.60 -1.93
N ASN A 120 6.09 -16.49 -2.50
CA ASN A 120 7.38 -16.44 -3.19
C ASN A 120 8.53 -16.88 -2.26
N PRO A 121 9.53 -17.67 -2.71
CA PRO A 121 10.59 -18.19 -1.85
C PRO A 121 11.39 -17.14 -1.07
N ALA A 122 11.65 -15.96 -1.66
CA ALA A 122 12.34 -14.88 -0.97
C ALA A 122 11.47 -14.33 0.18
N ILE A 123 10.17 -14.17 -0.05
CA ILE A 123 9.21 -13.75 0.98
C ILE A 123 9.05 -14.83 2.05
N GLN A 124 8.96 -16.10 1.67
CA GLN A 124 8.91 -17.22 2.61
C GLN A 124 10.16 -17.21 3.51
N SER A 125 11.34 -16.96 2.96
CA SER A 125 12.59 -16.81 3.72
C SER A 125 12.51 -15.66 4.72
N MET A 126 12.02 -14.49 4.31
CA MET A 126 11.87 -13.33 5.20
C MET A 126 10.87 -13.60 6.33
N ILE A 127 9.68 -14.10 6.01
CA ILE A 127 8.65 -14.46 7.00
C ILE A 127 9.21 -15.52 7.97
N SER A 128 9.94 -16.51 7.47
CA SER A 128 10.56 -17.54 8.30
C SER A 128 11.61 -16.97 9.25
N GLN A 129 12.39 -15.97 8.82
CA GLN A 129 13.34 -15.28 9.70
C GLN A 129 12.64 -14.46 10.79
N PHE A 130 11.51 -13.81 10.49
CA PHE A 130 10.70 -13.14 11.51
C PHE A 130 10.11 -14.13 12.51
N LEU A 131 9.58 -15.25 12.05
CA LEU A 131 9.03 -16.29 12.92
C LEU A 131 10.13 -16.90 13.82
N ALA A 132 11.29 -17.23 13.25
CA ALA A 132 12.44 -17.73 14.00
C ALA A 132 12.98 -16.73 15.02
N ALA A 133 12.81 -15.43 14.77
CA ALA A 133 13.16 -14.37 15.71
C ALA A 133 12.06 -14.07 16.75
N GLY A 134 10.95 -14.81 16.77
CA GLY A 134 9.90 -14.65 17.78
C GLY A 134 8.89 -13.54 17.45
N TYR A 135 8.68 -13.21 16.19
CA TYR A 135 7.59 -12.33 15.75
C TYR A 135 6.41 -13.14 15.23
N VAL A 136 5.20 -12.68 15.56
CA VAL A 136 4.01 -13.05 14.78
C VAL A 136 3.99 -12.22 13.51
N VAL A 137 3.72 -12.86 12.37
CA VAL A 137 3.59 -12.18 11.09
C VAL A 137 2.12 -12.10 10.70
N VAL A 138 1.64 -10.88 10.45
CA VAL A 138 0.29 -10.60 9.92
C VAL A 138 0.46 -10.08 8.50
N ALA A 139 -0.20 -10.71 7.54
CA ALA A 139 -0.01 -10.43 6.12
C ALA A 139 -1.38 -10.24 5.45
N PRO A 140 -1.97 -9.03 5.51
CA PRO A 140 -3.28 -8.76 4.93
C PRO A 140 -3.23 -8.83 3.41
N ASP A 141 -4.30 -9.33 2.79
CA ASP A 141 -4.47 -9.34 1.33
C ASP A 141 -4.92 -7.98 0.78
N TYR A 142 -5.37 -7.07 1.65
CA TYR A 142 -6.05 -5.79 1.35
C TYR A 142 -7.54 -5.91 1.02
N GLU A 143 -8.26 -4.80 1.24
CA GLU A 143 -9.68 -4.64 0.87
C GLU A 143 -9.95 -5.09 -0.57
N GLY A 144 -10.99 -5.90 -0.78
CA GLY A 144 -11.35 -6.43 -2.11
C GLY A 144 -10.38 -7.45 -2.71
N LEU A 145 -9.40 -7.96 -1.94
CA LEU A 145 -8.56 -9.08 -2.32
C LEU A 145 -8.77 -10.26 -1.38
N GLY A 146 -9.10 -11.41 -1.96
CA GLY A 146 -9.23 -12.67 -1.24
C GLY A 146 -10.55 -12.78 -0.48
N GLU A 147 -11.36 -11.73 -0.51
CA GLU A 147 -12.64 -11.60 0.16
C GLU A 147 -13.60 -12.72 -0.31
N PRO A 148 -14.38 -13.34 0.59
CA PRO A 148 -15.19 -14.51 0.23
C PRO A 148 -16.36 -14.23 -0.72
N SER A 149 -16.90 -13.01 -0.74
CA SER A 149 -18.08 -12.66 -1.53
C SER A 149 -17.79 -12.38 -3.00
N GLY A 150 -16.57 -11.94 -3.32
CA GLY A 150 -16.13 -11.60 -4.67
C GLY A 150 -16.88 -10.44 -5.31
N ARG A 151 -17.37 -9.51 -4.49
CA ARG A 151 -18.21 -8.38 -4.92
C ARG A 151 -17.51 -7.04 -4.84
N GLU A 152 -16.35 -6.97 -4.20
CA GLU A 152 -15.62 -5.74 -3.97
C GLU A 152 -14.35 -5.71 -4.81
N LEU A 153 -14.21 -4.68 -5.64
CA LEU A 153 -12.98 -4.47 -6.40
C LEU A 153 -11.90 -3.92 -5.46
N HIS A 154 -10.73 -4.55 -5.47
CA HIS A 154 -9.59 -4.06 -4.69
C HIS A 154 -9.25 -2.59 -5.04
N PRO A 155 -9.26 -1.67 -4.06
CA PRO A 155 -8.84 -0.28 -4.26
C PRO A 155 -7.32 -0.16 -4.41
N PHE A 156 -6.78 -0.71 -5.49
CA PHE A 156 -5.34 -0.82 -5.75
C PHE A 156 -4.61 0.52 -5.60
N LEU A 157 -3.55 0.55 -4.78
CA LEU A 157 -2.74 1.72 -4.43
C LEU A 157 -3.52 2.84 -3.70
N ASN A 158 -4.73 2.59 -3.19
CA ASN A 158 -5.39 3.52 -2.29
C ASN A 158 -4.75 3.44 -0.90
N VAL A 159 -3.94 4.44 -0.55
CA VAL A 159 -3.12 4.47 0.68
C VAL A 159 -3.97 4.27 1.93
N LYS A 160 -5.15 4.90 1.99
CA LYS A 160 -6.03 4.82 3.15
C LYS A 160 -6.62 3.42 3.29
N SER A 161 -7.13 2.86 2.21
CA SER A 161 -7.69 1.50 2.14
C SER A 161 -6.68 0.44 2.59
N GLU A 162 -5.47 0.46 2.03
CA GLU A 162 -4.41 -0.50 2.35
C GLU A 162 -3.90 -0.33 3.79
N ALA A 163 -3.78 0.91 4.28
CA ALA A 163 -3.42 1.18 5.66
C ALA A 163 -4.48 0.68 6.65
N TYR A 164 -5.76 0.80 6.32
CA TYR A 164 -6.85 0.28 7.15
C TYR A 164 -6.88 -1.24 7.13
N SER A 165 -6.62 -1.84 5.97
CA SER A 165 -6.42 -3.28 5.85
C SER A 165 -5.35 -3.77 6.81
N ILE A 166 -4.18 -3.10 6.86
CA ILE A 166 -3.07 -3.46 7.75
C ILE A 166 -3.43 -3.24 9.23
N THR A 167 -3.88 -2.04 9.59
CA THR A 167 -4.16 -1.69 11.00
C THR A 167 -5.26 -2.57 11.60
N ASP A 168 -6.33 -2.85 10.83
CA ASP A 168 -7.45 -3.66 11.29
C ASP A 168 -7.10 -5.16 11.33
N ALA A 169 -6.25 -5.66 10.40
CA ALA A 169 -5.72 -7.03 10.46
C ALA A 169 -4.88 -7.28 11.72
N VAL A 170 -4.03 -6.32 12.10
CA VAL A 170 -3.23 -6.40 13.33
C VAL A 170 -4.13 -6.47 14.56
N VAL A 171 -5.19 -5.66 14.61
CA VAL A 171 -6.18 -5.69 15.71
C VAL A 171 -6.91 -7.04 15.74
N ALA A 172 -7.34 -7.55 14.59
CA ALA A 172 -8.02 -8.84 14.47
C ALA A 172 -7.13 -10.01 14.90
N ALA A 173 -5.87 -10.04 14.50
CA ALA A 173 -4.91 -11.07 14.88
C ALA A 173 -4.68 -11.09 16.40
N ARG A 174 -4.57 -9.91 17.03
CA ARG A 174 -4.48 -9.79 18.48
C ARG A 174 -5.73 -10.30 19.18
N TYR A 175 -6.91 -9.98 18.67
CA TYR A 175 -8.19 -10.44 19.22
C TYR A 175 -8.31 -11.97 19.13
N TYR A 176 -8.03 -12.54 17.96
CA TYR A 176 -8.11 -13.99 17.72
C TYR A 176 -7.19 -14.78 18.66
N LEU A 177 -5.90 -14.40 18.71
CA LEU A 177 -4.91 -15.14 19.50
C LEU A 177 -5.12 -14.97 21.00
N ALA A 178 -5.56 -13.78 21.45
CA ALA A 178 -5.95 -13.59 22.85
C ALA A 178 -7.10 -14.54 23.26
N GLY A 179 -8.06 -14.78 22.36
CA GLY A 179 -9.13 -15.77 22.57
C GLY A 179 -8.64 -17.21 22.72
N GLN A 180 -7.42 -17.51 22.30
CA GLN A 180 -6.74 -18.81 22.48
C GLN A 180 -5.77 -18.83 23.66
N GLY A 181 -5.70 -17.78 24.48
CA GLY A 181 -4.70 -17.64 25.53
C GLY A 181 -3.28 -17.34 25.03
N LYS A 182 -3.13 -16.99 23.74
CA LYS A 182 -1.87 -16.58 23.11
C LYS A 182 -1.77 -15.05 23.11
N LEU A 183 -0.97 -14.48 24.00
CA LEU A 183 -0.82 -13.03 24.10
C LEU A 183 0.03 -12.48 22.95
N LEU A 184 -0.48 -11.46 22.28
CA LEU A 184 0.31 -10.58 21.40
C LEU A 184 0.58 -9.25 22.10
N SER A 185 1.82 -8.81 21.99
CA SER A 185 2.26 -7.49 22.43
C SER A 185 1.42 -6.40 21.78
N ARG A 186 1.46 -5.20 22.37
CA ARG A 186 0.94 -3.99 21.74
C ARG A 186 1.91 -3.44 20.69
N GLN A 187 3.15 -3.94 20.63
CA GLN A 187 4.19 -3.44 19.75
C GLN A 187 4.11 -4.08 18.37
N TRP A 188 4.12 -3.23 17.33
CA TRP A 188 4.06 -3.68 15.95
C TRP A 188 4.80 -2.75 14.99
N MET A 189 5.25 -3.29 13.86
CA MET A 189 5.87 -2.55 12.74
C MET A 189 5.39 -3.12 11.41
N THR A 190 5.62 -2.36 10.33
CA THR A 190 5.36 -2.83 8.96
C THR A 190 6.62 -3.03 8.15
N VAL A 191 6.56 -4.00 7.24
CA VAL A 191 7.56 -4.21 6.18
C VAL A 191 6.84 -4.39 4.86
N GLY A 192 7.26 -3.72 3.80
CA GLY A 192 6.64 -3.93 2.49
C GLY A 192 7.47 -3.46 1.30
N HIS A 193 7.15 -3.97 0.12
CA HIS A 193 7.85 -3.69 -1.14
C HIS A 193 6.88 -3.25 -2.25
N SER A 194 7.27 -2.27 -3.08
CA SER A 194 6.47 -1.80 -4.22
C SER A 194 5.13 -1.20 -3.75
N GLN A 195 3.98 -1.73 -4.19
CA GLN A 195 2.66 -1.45 -3.59
C GLN A 195 2.72 -1.61 -2.06
N GLY A 196 3.20 -2.76 -1.57
CA GLY A 196 3.32 -3.02 -0.15
C GLY A 196 4.23 -2.03 0.59
N GLY A 197 5.22 -1.45 -0.11
CA GLY A 197 6.04 -0.38 0.42
C GLY A 197 5.23 0.89 0.65
N GLN A 198 4.36 1.26 -0.29
CA GLN A 198 3.44 2.39 -0.12
C GLN A 198 2.34 2.10 0.91
N ALA A 199 1.79 0.89 0.94
CA ALA A 199 0.87 0.46 1.99
C ALA A 199 1.49 0.53 3.39
N ALA A 200 2.76 0.12 3.55
CA ALA A 200 3.49 0.19 4.82
C ALA A 200 3.71 1.65 5.27
N LEU A 201 4.05 2.55 4.33
CA LEU A 201 4.10 3.99 4.63
C LEU A 201 2.71 4.56 4.96
N GLY A 202 1.66 4.07 4.32
CA GLY A 202 0.27 4.39 4.65
C GLY A 202 -0.09 3.95 6.06
N ALA A 203 0.25 2.73 6.45
CA ALA A 203 0.08 2.23 7.82
C ALA A 203 0.82 3.11 8.83
N ALA A 204 2.01 3.62 8.50
CA ALA A 204 2.71 4.58 9.36
C ALA A 204 1.93 5.90 9.54
N GLN A 205 1.27 6.39 8.49
CA GLN A 205 0.40 7.58 8.54
C GLN A 205 -0.88 7.34 9.34
N TYR A 206 -1.47 6.14 9.26
CA TYR A 206 -2.75 5.80 9.89
C TYR A 206 -2.64 4.92 11.14
N GLN A 207 -1.43 4.71 11.68
CA GLN A 207 -1.15 3.74 12.75
C GLN A 207 -2.03 3.90 14.00
N SER A 208 -2.44 5.14 14.30
CA SER A 208 -3.25 5.46 15.48
C SER A 208 -4.59 4.74 15.48
N ARG A 209 -5.09 4.37 14.30
CA ARG A 209 -6.29 3.55 14.12
C ARG A 209 -6.24 2.24 14.90
N ALA A 210 -5.09 1.58 14.94
CA ALA A 210 -4.94 0.31 15.65
C ALA A 210 -5.01 0.47 17.17
N LYS A 211 -4.77 1.68 17.70
CA LYS A 211 -4.65 1.97 19.15
C LYS A 211 -3.60 1.08 19.83
N LEU A 212 -2.49 0.85 19.12
CA LEU A 212 -1.35 0.03 19.52
C LEU A 212 -0.06 0.86 19.51
N ASP A 213 1.02 0.27 19.99
CA ASP A 213 2.34 0.91 20.07
C ASP A 213 3.12 0.65 18.77
N TYR A 214 2.89 1.49 17.77
CA TYR A 214 3.56 1.38 16.48
C TYR A 214 5.03 1.80 16.58
N LYS A 215 5.95 0.94 16.13
CA LYS A 215 7.40 1.15 16.25
C LYS A 215 8.07 1.66 14.97
N GLY A 216 7.36 1.70 13.85
CA GLY A 216 7.85 2.25 12.59
C GLY A 216 7.69 1.29 11.42
N THR A 217 8.37 1.60 10.31
CA THR A 217 8.26 0.85 9.05
C THR A 217 9.59 0.70 8.34
N VAL A 218 9.76 -0.42 7.64
CA VAL A 218 10.76 -0.60 6.58
C VAL A 218 10.04 -0.73 5.25
N ALA A 219 10.18 0.26 4.37
CA ALA A 219 9.56 0.26 3.04
C ALA A 219 10.64 0.10 1.96
N VAL A 220 10.38 -0.71 0.94
CA VAL A 220 11.31 -0.94 -0.16
C VAL A 220 10.67 -0.52 -1.47
N ALA A 221 11.35 0.33 -2.23
CA ALA A 221 10.86 0.87 -3.51
C ALA A 221 9.36 1.26 -3.48
N PRO A 222 8.92 2.12 -2.52
CA PRO A 222 7.50 2.37 -2.30
C PRO A 222 6.87 3.08 -3.51
N ALA A 223 5.79 2.50 -4.04
CA ALA A 223 5.02 3.08 -5.15
C ALA A 223 4.47 4.46 -4.75
N SER A 224 5.10 5.53 -5.23
CA SER A 224 4.79 6.89 -4.82
C SER A 224 4.98 7.84 -5.99
N ASN A 225 4.36 9.02 -5.94
CA ASN A 225 4.39 9.98 -7.04
C ASN A 225 3.99 9.29 -8.36
N LEU A 226 2.82 8.66 -8.40
CA LEU A 226 2.41 7.77 -9.49
C LEU A 226 2.47 8.46 -10.87
N ASP A 227 2.09 9.74 -10.97
CA ASP A 227 2.25 10.56 -12.18
C ASP A 227 3.69 10.55 -12.71
N LEU A 228 4.66 10.65 -11.79
CA LEU A 228 6.08 10.68 -12.11
C LEU A 228 6.58 9.29 -12.52
N ILE A 229 6.13 8.21 -11.85
CA ILE A 229 6.44 6.83 -12.26
C ILE A 229 5.99 6.59 -13.70
N LEU A 230 4.72 6.90 -14.00
CA LEU A 230 4.14 6.68 -15.32
C LEU A 230 4.88 7.51 -16.39
N THR A 231 5.12 8.80 -16.11
CA THR A 231 5.80 9.69 -17.05
C THR A 231 7.26 9.29 -17.30
N LEU A 232 8.02 8.99 -16.25
CA LEU A 232 9.42 8.60 -16.40
C LEU A 232 9.56 7.23 -17.05
N GLY A 233 8.65 6.29 -16.75
CA GLY A 233 8.60 5.00 -17.42
C GLY A 233 8.46 5.15 -18.93
N GLU A 234 7.50 5.97 -19.40
CA GLU A 234 7.32 6.28 -20.82
C GLU A 234 8.61 6.85 -21.44
N LEU A 235 9.18 7.88 -20.79
CA LEU A 235 10.38 8.55 -21.27
C LEU A 235 11.62 7.64 -21.30
N SER A 236 11.71 6.67 -20.40
CA SER A 236 12.86 5.78 -20.27
C SER A 236 13.11 4.89 -21.50
N VAL A 237 12.10 4.71 -22.34
CA VAL A 237 12.14 3.86 -23.55
C VAL A 237 11.80 4.60 -24.85
N THR A 238 11.61 5.91 -24.79
CA THR A 238 11.44 6.75 -25.99
C THR A 238 12.62 6.57 -26.94
N GLY A 239 12.31 6.30 -28.22
CA GLY A 239 13.32 6.11 -29.27
C GLY A 239 14.11 4.79 -29.17
N LYS A 240 13.82 3.92 -28.20
CA LYS A 240 14.46 2.60 -28.09
C LYS A 240 13.77 1.56 -28.98
N PRO A 241 14.45 0.45 -29.33
CA PRO A 241 13.83 -0.65 -30.07
C PRO A 241 12.63 -1.24 -29.34
N ALA A 242 11.67 -1.79 -30.08
CA ALA A 242 10.46 -2.38 -29.53
C ALA A 242 10.75 -3.46 -28.47
N ALA A 243 11.82 -4.25 -28.63
CA ALA A 243 12.23 -5.25 -27.65
C ALA A 243 12.54 -4.67 -26.24
N VAL A 244 12.91 -3.38 -26.17
CA VAL A 244 13.14 -2.67 -24.90
C VAL A 244 11.86 -1.92 -24.46
N GLN A 245 11.08 -1.42 -25.41
CA GLN A 245 9.83 -0.70 -25.13
C GLN A 245 8.74 -1.63 -24.55
N ILE A 246 8.52 -2.79 -25.15
CA ILE A 246 7.40 -3.69 -24.84
C ILE A 246 7.36 -4.07 -23.36
N PRO A 247 8.45 -4.53 -22.71
CA PRO A 247 8.40 -4.88 -21.29
C PRO A 247 8.05 -3.70 -20.39
N VAL A 248 8.54 -2.50 -20.70
CA VAL A 248 8.25 -1.29 -19.90
C VAL A 248 6.80 -0.85 -20.11
N TYR A 249 6.37 -0.73 -21.36
CA TYR A 249 5.00 -0.35 -21.71
C TYR A 249 3.95 -1.33 -21.19
N ALA A 250 4.23 -2.65 -21.22
CA ALA A 250 3.33 -3.64 -20.67
C ALA A 250 3.14 -3.48 -19.16
N ASN A 251 4.21 -3.20 -18.42
CA ASN A 251 4.12 -2.93 -16.98
C ASN A 251 3.38 -1.61 -16.68
N LEU A 252 3.66 -0.54 -17.42
CA LEU A 252 2.95 0.74 -17.25
C LEU A 252 1.45 0.62 -17.56
N ASP A 253 1.09 -0.11 -18.61
CA ASP A 253 -0.30 -0.37 -18.97
C ASP A 253 -0.98 -1.27 -17.92
N THR A 254 -0.25 -2.24 -17.35
CA THR A 254 -0.71 -3.07 -16.23
C THR A 254 -1.04 -2.23 -15.01
N PHE A 255 -0.11 -1.41 -14.53
CA PHE A 255 -0.38 -0.56 -13.34
C PHE A 255 -1.50 0.43 -13.60
N THR A 256 -1.54 1.04 -14.79
CA THR A 256 -2.61 1.97 -15.17
C THR A 256 -3.97 1.27 -15.21
N ALA A 257 -4.04 0.02 -15.70
CA ALA A 257 -5.26 -0.77 -15.73
C ALA A 257 -5.72 -1.20 -14.33
N LEU A 258 -4.80 -1.57 -13.44
CA LEU A 258 -5.12 -1.92 -12.05
C LEU A 258 -5.57 -0.69 -11.24
N ILE A 259 -4.92 0.47 -11.42
CA ILE A 259 -5.39 1.75 -10.84
C ILE A 259 -6.81 2.05 -11.34
N THR A 260 -7.06 1.88 -12.64
CA THR A 260 -8.40 2.09 -13.23
C THR A 260 -9.44 1.14 -12.61
N ALA A 261 -9.08 -0.14 -12.41
CA ALA A 261 -9.95 -1.11 -11.76
C ALA A 261 -10.28 -0.70 -10.32
N GLY A 262 -9.27 -0.30 -9.53
CA GLY A 262 -9.49 0.16 -8.16
C GLY A 262 -10.34 1.44 -8.09
N LEU A 263 -10.14 2.38 -9.01
CA LEU A 263 -10.95 3.60 -9.09
C LEU A 263 -12.41 3.32 -9.42
N ARG A 264 -12.70 2.27 -10.19
CA ARG A 264 -14.07 1.86 -10.55
C ARG A 264 -14.90 1.43 -9.35
N ASN A 265 -14.28 1.02 -8.24
CA ASN A 265 -14.99 0.71 -6.99
C ASN A 265 -15.82 1.91 -6.50
N SER A 266 -15.24 3.11 -6.46
CA SER A 266 -15.97 4.34 -6.09
C SER A 266 -16.52 5.12 -7.29
N ASN A 267 -16.17 4.74 -8.52
CA ASN A 267 -16.50 5.46 -9.75
C ASN A 267 -16.95 4.47 -10.85
N PRO A 268 -18.13 3.84 -10.73
CA PRO A 268 -18.55 2.75 -11.63
C PRO A 268 -18.68 3.18 -13.10
N ASP A 269 -18.88 4.48 -13.36
CA ASP A 269 -18.96 5.05 -14.72
C ASP A 269 -17.59 5.21 -15.41
N LEU A 270 -16.48 5.06 -14.67
CA LEU A 270 -15.14 5.12 -15.25
C LEU A 270 -14.90 3.90 -16.14
N THR A 271 -14.67 4.09 -17.42
CA THR A 271 -14.43 3.00 -18.38
C THR A 271 -12.96 2.92 -18.81
N TYR A 272 -12.49 1.72 -19.16
CA TYR A 272 -11.13 1.54 -19.68
C TYR A 272 -10.88 2.32 -20.98
N SER A 273 -11.91 2.60 -21.79
CA SER A 273 -11.81 3.43 -23.01
C SER A 273 -11.55 4.92 -22.75
N GLN A 274 -11.86 5.41 -21.54
CA GLN A 274 -11.47 6.76 -21.13
C GLN A 274 -9.97 6.84 -20.79
N ILE A 275 -9.34 5.71 -20.47
CA ILE A 275 -7.95 5.61 -20.06
C ILE A 275 -7.04 5.17 -21.21
N PHE A 276 -7.52 4.25 -22.03
CA PHE A 276 -6.78 3.61 -23.11
C PHE A 276 -7.48 3.74 -24.45
N LYS A 277 -6.68 3.69 -25.52
CA LYS A 277 -7.10 3.45 -26.90
C LYS A 277 -7.14 1.94 -27.16
N ASN A 278 -7.79 1.53 -28.24
CA ASN A 278 -7.71 0.14 -28.71
C ASN A 278 -6.35 -0.16 -29.35
N PRO A 279 -5.79 -1.37 -29.13
CA PRO A 279 -6.43 -2.54 -28.50
C PRO A 279 -6.26 -2.61 -26.95
N THR A 280 -5.48 -1.71 -26.33
CA THR A 280 -5.19 -1.78 -24.89
C THR A 280 -6.45 -1.66 -24.02
N ALA A 281 -7.44 -0.84 -24.41
CA ALA A 281 -8.70 -0.73 -23.66
C ALA A 281 -9.48 -2.06 -23.58
N GLU A 282 -9.53 -2.82 -24.68
CA GLU A 282 -10.21 -4.13 -24.74
C GLU A 282 -9.50 -5.17 -23.87
N ILE A 283 -8.17 -5.17 -23.87
CA ILE A 283 -7.37 -6.06 -23.03
C ILE A 283 -7.59 -5.71 -21.55
N ALA A 284 -7.53 -4.43 -21.20
CA ALA A 284 -7.78 -3.98 -19.83
C ALA A 284 -9.19 -4.35 -19.36
N GLN A 285 -10.21 -4.09 -20.17
CA GLN A 285 -11.60 -4.45 -19.86
C GLN A 285 -11.80 -5.95 -19.65
N LYS A 286 -11.05 -6.78 -20.37
CA LYS A 286 -11.14 -8.24 -20.28
C LYS A 286 -10.42 -8.82 -19.07
N TYR A 287 -9.23 -8.29 -18.75
CA TYR A 287 -8.29 -8.95 -17.84
C TYR A 287 -8.03 -8.20 -16.54
N ALA A 288 -8.21 -6.88 -16.48
CA ALA A 288 -7.77 -6.10 -15.32
C ALA A 288 -8.49 -6.50 -14.03
N GLU A 289 -9.79 -6.76 -14.08
CA GLU A 289 -10.60 -7.17 -12.92
C GLU A 289 -10.65 -8.69 -12.70
N THR A 290 -10.06 -9.49 -13.59
CA THR A 290 -10.26 -10.94 -13.65
C THR A 290 -8.98 -11.77 -13.72
N ALA A 291 -7.81 -11.14 -13.88
CA ALA A 291 -6.53 -11.82 -13.98
C ALA A 291 -5.52 -11.21 -13.01
N CYS A 292 -4.47 -11.98 -12.70
CA CYS A 292 -3.37 -11.48 -11.89
C CYS A 292 -2.43 -10.60 -12.72
N SER A 293 -1.68 -9.75 -12.03
CA SER A 293 -0.87 -8.69 -12.66
C SER A 293 0.10 -9.24 -13.72
N GLY A 294 0.69 -10.41 -13.49
CA GLY A 294 1.56 -11.09 -14.44
C GLY A 294 0.85 -11.50 -15.73
N ASP A 295 -0.36 -12.08 -15.64
CA ASP A 295 -1.14 -12.48 -16.80
C ASP A 295 -1.65 -11.27 -17.59
N LEU A 296 -2.04 -10.21 -16.89
CA LEU A 296 -2.41 -8.94 -17.50
C LEU A 296 -1.23 -8.31 -18.26
N ALA A 297 -0.04 -8.26 -17.65
CA ALA A 297 1.18 -7.78 -18.28
C ALA A 297 1.56 -8.62 -19.51
N ASN A 298 1.43 -9.95 -19.42
CA ASN A 298 1.66 -10.85 -20.54
C ASN A 298 0.69 -10.59 -21.69
N ALA A 299 -0.60 -10.35 -21.40
CA ALA A 299 -1.60 -10.03 -22.42
C ALA A 299 -1.28 -8.72 -23.16
N PHE A 300 -0.88 -7.66 -22.43
CA PHE A 300 -0.43 -6.41 -23.05
C PHE A 300 0.84 -6.60 -23.88
N GLY A 301 1.84 -7.29 -23.33
CA GLY A 301 3.10 -7.57 -24.01
C GLY A 301 2.93 -8.40 -25.29
N ALA A 302 2.06 -9.42 -25.25
CA ALA A 302 1.75 -10.25 -26.41
C ALA A 302 1.08 -9.45 -27.52
N SER A 303 0.10 -8.60 -27.20
CA SER A 303 -0.57 -7.72 -28.15
C SER A 303 0.42 -6.74 -28.81
N MET A 304 1.28 -6.10 -28.01
CA MET A 304 2.32 -5.21 -28.53
C MET A 304 3.34 -5.96 -29.41
N THR A 305 3.73 -7.17 -29.00
CA THR A 305 4.65 -8.01 -29.77
C THR A 305 4.05 -8.35 -31.13
N GLN A 306 2.78 -8.76 -31.16
CA GLN A 306 2.08 -9.07 -32.41
C GLN A 306 2.00 -7.84 -33.32
N TYR A 307 1.66 -6.68 -32.77
CA TYR A 307 1.65 -5.44 -33.54
C TYR A 307 3.03 -5.10 -34.11
N ASN A 308 4.09 -5.26 -33.31
CA ASN A 308 5.46 -5.00 -33.75
C ASN A 308 5.92 -5.98 -34.84
N VAL A 309 5.53 -7.27 -34.78
CA VAL A 309 5.81 -8.25 -35.84
C VAL A 309 5.19 -7.81 -37.17
N THR A 310 3.98 -7.26 -37.13
CA THR A 310 3.28 -6.80 -38.34
C THR A 310 3.79 -5.45 -38.87
N ASN A 311 4.14 -4.51 -37.98
CA ASN A 311 4.40 -3.11 -38.35
C ASN A 311 5.87 -2.69 -38.23
N GLY A 312 6.76 -3.56 -37.72
CA GLY A 312 8.18 -3.27 -37.49
C GLY A 312 8.49 -2.27 -36.37
N SER A 313 7.47 -1.73 -35.70
CA SER A 313 7.58 -0.83 -34.55
C SER A 313 6.27 -0.80 -33.76
N LEU A 314 6.25 -0.12 -32.61
CA LEU A 314 5.03 0.19 -31.86
C LEU A 314 4.36 1.52 -32.29
N ASN A 315 4.86 2.18 -33.34
CA ASN A 315 4.27 3.42 -33.82
C ASN A 315 2.82 3.18 -34.25
N GLY A 316 1.88 3.93 -33.67
CA GLY A 316 0.45 3.78 -33.92
C GLY A 316 -0.25 2.73 -33.06
N TYR A 317 0.46 1.96 -32.23
CA TYR A 317 -0.17 1.05 -31.28
C TYR A 317 -0.94 1.84 -30.21
N GLY A 318 -2.24 1.57 -30.06
CA GLY A 318 -3.10 2.34 -29.16
C GLY A 318 -2.94 1.93 -27.70
N ARG A 319 -2.13 2.70 -26.96
CA ARG A 319 -1.96 2.63 -25.50
C ARG A 319 -2.82 3.67 -24.79
N THR A 320 -2.29 4.36 -23.79
CA THR A 320 -3.01 5.38 -23.00
C THR A 320 -3.52 6.55 -23.85
N GLN A 321 -4.66 7.12 -23.43
CA GLN A 321 -5.18 8.38 -23.97
C GLN A 321 -4.26 9.53 -23.56
N GLY A 322 -3.98 10.49 -24.44
CA GLY A 322 -2.99 11.56 -24.13
C GLY A 322 -3.32 12.43 -22.91
N ASN A 323 -4.59 12.48 -22.50
CA ASN A 323 -5.09 13.29 -21.38
C ASN A 323 -5.57 12.47 -20.18
N PHE A 324 -5.31 11.15 -20.11
CA PHE A 324 -5.90 10.30 -19.06
C PHE A 324 -5.51 10.74 -17.63
N LEU A 325 -4.26 11.19 -17.42
CA LEU A 325 -3.78 11.70 -16.13
C LEU A 325 -4.49 12.99 -15.68
N ASN A 326 -5.13 13.70 -16.61
CA ASN A 326 -5.88 14.93 -16.31
C ASN A 326 -7.38 14.67 -16.07
N LEU A 327 -7.85 13.41 -16.20
CA LEU A 327 -9.20 13.07 -15.78
C LEU A 327 -9.34 13.34 -14.28
N PRO A 328 -10.39 14.03 -13.80
CA PRO A 328 -10.47 14.45 -12.39
C PRO A 328 -10.29 13.31 -11.39
N VAL A 329 -10.90 12.15 -11.65
CA VAL A 329 -10.77 10.96 -10.79
C VAL A 329 -9.33 10.43 -10.72
N VAL A 330 -8.65 10.34 -11.87
CA VAL A 330 -7.26 9.89 -11.95
C VAL A 330 -6.35 10.90 -11.27
N LYS A 331 -6.52 12.19 -11.56
CA LYS A 331 -5.68 13.24 -11.01
C LYS A 331 -5.82 13.36 -9.49
N ASN A 332 -7.05 13.28 -8.96
CA ASN A 332 -7.26 13.30 -7.52
C ASN A 332 -6.56 12.11 -6.86
N PHE A 333 -6.67 10.93 -7.46
CA PHE A 333 -6.04 9.72 -6.95
C PHE A 333 -4.52 9.82 -6.95
N THR A 334 -3.88 10.13 -8.08
CA THR A 334 -2.41 10.13 -8.17
C THR A 334 -1.74 11.22 -7.35
N THR A 335 -2.47 12.28 -6.98
CA THR A 335 -1.94 13.40 -6.16
C THR A 335 -2.33 13.34 -4.69
N LYS A 336 -3.37 12.58 -4.31
CA LYS A 336 -3.85 12.49 -2.93
C LYS A 336 -4.00 11.05 -2.48
N ASP A 337 -4.98 10.34 -3.02
CA ASP A 337 -5.43 9.06 -2.44
C ASP A 337 -4.38 7.95 -2.60
N GLY A 338 -3.56 8.02 -3.66
CA GLY A 338 -2.44 7.12 -3.93
C GLY A 338 -1.09 7.61 -3.41
N GLN A 339 -1.02 8.75 -2.73
CA GLN A 339 0.24 9.35 -2.29
C GLN A 339 0.47 9.13 -0.78
N PRO A 340 1.47 8.32 -0.37
CA PRO A 340 1.80 8.17 1.05
C PRO A 340 2.60 9.36 1.58
N LEU A 341 2.70 9.45 2.92
CA LEU A 341 3.45 10.47 3.67
C LEU A 341 3.03 11.91 3.34
N THR A 342 1.74 12.13 3.17
CA THR A 342 1.17 13.46 2.94
C THR A 342 1.11 14.31 4.21
N VAL A 343 1.29 13.69 5.38
CA VAL A 343 1.40 14.33 6.70
C VAL A 343 2.70 13.93 7.40
N LYS A 344 3.05 14.63 8.49
CA LYS A 344 4.19 14.25 9.33
C LYS A 344 3.94 12.88 9.99
N VAL A 345 4.92 12.00 9.89
CA VAL A 345 4.99 10.75 10.65
C VAL A 345 6.13 10.84 11.66
N SER A 346 5.84 10.54 12.92
CA SER A 346 6.79 10.72 14.03
C SER A 346 7.52 9.44 14.42
N THR A 347 7.07 8.28 13.97
CA THR A 347 7.76 7.00 14.19
C THR A 347 8.85 6.77 13.14
N PRO A 348 9.90 5.98 13.45
CA PRO A 348 10.98 5.68 12.51
C PRO A 348 10.49 5.14 11.16
N ILE A 349 11.11 5.62 10.08
CA ILE A 349 10.92 5.13 8.71
C ILE A 349 12.29 4.81 8.13
N ILE A 350 12.44 3.60 7.61
CA ILE A 350 13.57 3.19 6.77
C ILE A 350 13.05 2.96 5.35
N ILE A 351 13.70 3.55 4.35
CA ILE A 351 13.38 3.34 2.94
C ILE A 351 14.59 2.76 2.23
N TYR A 352 14.43 1.61 1.57
CA TYR A 352 15.40 1.04 0.64
C TYR A 352 15.02 1.39 -0.80
N GLN A 353 15.98 1.82 -1.61
CA GLN A 353 15.77 2.10 -3.03
C GLN A 353 16.99 1.71 -3.85
N GLY A 354 16.74 1.01 -4.96
CA GLY A 354 17.77 0.73 -5.97
C GLY A 354 17.91 1.84 -6.99
N THR A 355 19.15 2.15 -7.37
CA THR A 355 19.50 3.16 -8.39
C THR A 355 19.08 2.73 -9.80
N ASN A 356 19.02 1.42 -10.07
CA ASN A 356 18.59 0.85 -11.35
C ASN A 356 17.12 0.42 -11.37
N ASP A 357 16.32 0.85 -10.39
CA ASP A 357 14.90 0.57 -10.36
C ASP A 357 14.19 1.24 -11.56
N THR A 358 13.66 0.41 -12.46
CA THR A 358 12.90 0.84 -13.65
C THR A 358 11.39 0.77 -13.46
N THR A 359 10.91 0.25 -12.32
CA THR A 359 9.48 0.08 -12.02
C THR A 359 9.00 1.22 -11.14
N VAL A 360 9.73 1.52 -10.06
CA VAL A 360 9.56 2.71 -9.23
C VAL A 360 10.87 3.49 -9.32
N PRO A 361 11.02 4.37 -10.33
CA PRO A 361 12.26 5.10 -10.55
C PRO A 361 12.71 5.82 -9.29
N ARG A 362 14.01 5.75 -8.97
CA ARG A 362 14.59 6.40 -7.78
C ARG A 362 14.18 7.86 -7.61
N LEU A 363 13.97 8.60 -8.71
CA LEU A 363 13.53 9.99 -8.65
C LEU A 363 12.14 10.16 -7.99
N ALA A 364 11.22 9.20 -8.18
CA ALA A 364 9.93 9.17 -7.49
C ALA A 364 10.12 9.03 -5.97
N THR A 365 10.97 8.09 -5.54
CA THR A 365 11.28 7.89 -4.12
C THR A 365 12.05 9.07 -3.53
N ASN A 366 12.99 9.68 -4.26
CA ASN A 366 13.66 10.91 -3.83
C ASN A 366 12.65 12.05 -3.60
N THR A 367 11.67 12.19 -4.48
CA THR A 367 10.61 13.20 -4.36
C THR A 367 9.75 12.96 -3.12
N LEU A 368 9.35 11.71 -2.89
CA LEU A 368 8.67 11.29 -1.66
C LEU A 368 9.48 11.67 -0.42
N VAL A 369 10.74 11.21 -0.32
CA VAL A 369 11.61 11.44 0.83
C VAL A 369 11.77 12.93 1.12
N ASN A 370 12.12 13.73 0.11
CA ASN A 370 12.29 15.18 0.26
C ASN A 370 11.00 15.85 0.76
N SER A 371 9.84 15.50 0.16
CA SER A 371 8.56 16.10 0.52
C SER A 371 8.10 15.72 1.93
N ALA A 372 8.45 14.53 2.42
CA ALA A 372 8.14 14.05 3.76
C ALA A 372 9.07 14.68 4.81
N GLN A 373 10.36 14.82 4.50
CA GLN A 373 11.33 15.50 5.38
C GLN A 373 10.99 16.99 5.56
N GLN A 374 10.50 17.67 4.51
CA GLN A 374 9.99 19.04 4.62
C GLN A 374 8.77 19.18 5.57
N LYS A 375 8.01 18.10 5.77
CA LYS A 375 6.91 18.03 6.76
C LYS A 375 7.40 17.64 8.17
N GLY A 376 8.69 17.37 8.33
CA GLY A 376 9.31 16.97 9.58
C GLY A 376 9.27 15.46 9.86
N THR A 377 9.02 14.62 8.85
CA THR A 377 9.16 13.16 8.96
C THR A 377 10.64 12.77 8.87
N SER A 378 11.14 12.02 9.85
CA SER A 378 12.51 11.48 9.81
C SER A 378 12.54 10.18 9.00
N ILE A 379 13.44 10.11 8.01
CA ILE A 379 13.59 8.96 7.12
C ILE A 379 15.07 8.60 7.02
N GLN A 380 15.40 7.35 7.34
CA GLN A 380 16.67 6.74 6.98
C GLN A 380 16.54 6.20 5.55
N TYR A 381 17.24 6.83 4.62
CA TYR A 381 17.16 6.48 3.20
C TYR A 381 18.40 5.69 2.77
N ILE A 382 18.22 4.40 2.52
CA ILE A 382 19.28 3.45 2.17
C ILE A 382 19.24 3.20 0.67
N THR A 383 20.37 3.46 0.02
CA THR A 383 20.58 3.25 -1.42
C THR A 383 21.84 2.44 -1.67
N ASP A 384 21.97 1.96 -2.90
CA ASP A 384 23.12 1.25 -3.46
C ASP A 384 24.16 2.18 -4.11
N ASP A 385 24.16 3.48 -3.78
CA ASP A 385 25.09 4.44 -4.40
C ASP A 385 26.55 4.03 -4.22
N GLY A 386 26.91 3.54 -3.03
CA GLY A 386 28.25 3.04 -2.72
C GLY A 386 28.54 1.61 -3.19
N ASN A 387 27.54 0.88 -3.72
CA ASN A 387 27.69 -0.53 -4.07
C ASN A 387 28.24 -0.69 -5.48
N ALA A 388 29.09 -1.71 -5.69
CA ALA A 388 29.56 -2.09 -7.01
C ALA A 388 28.43 -2.65 -7.89
N VAL A 389 27.55 -3.47 -7.29
CA VAL A 389 26.35 -3.99 -7.94
C VAL A 389 25.18 -3.09 -7.58
N LYS A 390 24.54 -2.53 -8.61
CA LYS A 390 23.36 -1.70 -8.43
C LYS A 390 22.11 -2.55 -8.28
N TRP A 391 21.25 -2.16 -7.35
CA TRP A 391 19.96 -2.77 -7.11
C TRP A 391 18.94 -2.25 -8.14
N ASP A 392 18.18 -3.18 -8.71
CA ASP A 392 16.93 -2.94 -9.43
C ASP A 392 15.73 -3.00 -8.47
N HIS A 393 14.51 -2.96 -9.03
CA HIS A 393 13.27 -3.00 -8.25
C HIS A 393 13.17 -4.21 -7.31
N ASN A 394 13.64 -5.38 -7.76
CA ASN A 394 13.48 -6.64 -7.03
C ASN A 394 14.66 -6.90 -6.09
N THR A 395 15.88 -6.63 -6.54
CA THR A 395 17.11 -6.85 -5.77
C THR A 395 17.27 -5.82 -4.65
N ALA A 396 16.68 -4.61 -4.77
CA ALA A 396 16.57 -3.69 -3.64
C ALA A 396 15.87 -4.35 -2.45
N TYR A 397 14.93 -5.28 -2.72
CA TYR A 397 14.26 -6.06 -1.70
C TYR A 397 14.97 -7.39 -1.41
N GLY A 398 15.07 -8.26 -2.41
CA GLY A 398 15.56 -9.63 -2.25
C GLY A 398 16.99 -9.74 -1.75
N ALA A 399 17.89 -8.85 -2.18
CA ALA A 399 19.28 -8.85 -1.71
C ALA A 399 19.45 -8.24 -0.31
N ASN A 400 18.42 -7.55 0.20
CA ASN A 400 18.44 -6.87 1.49
C ASN A 400 17.54 -7.50 2.55
N ILE A 401 16.94 -8.68 2.30
CA ILE A 401 16.04 -9.34 3.27
C ILE A 401 16.69 -9.47 4.65
N GLY A 402 17.96 -9.90 4.72
CA GLY A 402 18.68 -9.99 6.01
C GLY A 402 18.78 -8.63 6.71
N ASN A 403 19.19 -7.59 5.98
CA ASN A 403 19.28 -6.22 6.51
C ASN A 403 17.92 -5.70 6.98
N ILE A 404 16.85 -5.95 6.23
CA ILE A 404 15.47 -5.55 6.58
C ILE A 404 15.01 -6.24 7.86
N VAL A 405 15.32 -7.54 8.01
CA VAL A 405 15.02 -8.28 9.23
C VAL A 405 15.79 -7.70 10.42
N ASP A 406 17.07 -7.37 10.23
CA ASP A 406 17.91 -6.81 11.28
C ASP A 406 17.50 -5.39 11.68
N ASP A 407 17.05 -4.58 10.72
CA ASP A 407 16.47 -3.26 10.96
C ASP A 407 15.19 -3.35 11.83
N VAL A 408 14.31 -4.30 11.53
CA VAL A 408 13.12 -4.57 12.35
C VAL A 408 13.52 -5.01 13.76
N LYS A 409 14.52 -5.89 13.90
CA LYS A 409 15.02 -6.33 15.21
C LYS A 409 15.64 -5.16 15.99
N ALA A 410 16.35 -4.26 15.33
CA ALA A 410 16.95 -3.09 15.97
C ALA A 410 15.88 -2.10 16.45
N ALA A 411 14.85 -1.83 15.63
CA ALA A 411 13.78 -0.89 15.96
C ALA A 411 12.76 -1.47 16.95
N MET A 412 12.50 -2.77 16.89
CA MET A 412 11.54 -3.48 17.74
C MET A 412 12.11 -4.84 18.15
N PRO A 413 13.06 -4.90 19.10
CA PRO A 413 13.67 -6.17 19.55
C PRO A 413 12.63 -7.17 20.00
N ALA A 414 12.76 -8.45 19.67
CA ALA A 414 11.80 -9.48 20.09
C ALA A 414 11.76 -9.64 21.62
N ASN A 415 10.62 -10.14 22.13
CA ASN A 415 10.52 -10.59 23.51
C ASN A 415 10.99 -12.05 23.53
N ASN A 416 12.25 -12.30 23.91
CA ASN A 416 12.77 -13.66 24.05
C ASN A 416 12.46 -14.25 25.42
#